data_AF-A0A5E4KHL5-F1
#
_entry.id   AF-A0A5E4KHL5-F1
#
_cell.length_a   1.000
_cell.length_b   1.000
_cell.length_c   1.000
_cell.angle_alpha   90.00
_cell.angle_beta   90.00
_cell.angle_gamma   90.00
#
_symmetry.space_group_name_H-M   'P 1'
#
loop_
_entity.id
_entity.type
_entity.pdbx_description
1 polymer ?
#
loop_
_entity_poly.entity_id
_entity_poly.type
_entity_poly.pdbx_seq_one_letter_code
_entity_poly.pdbx_strand_id
1 'polypeptide(L)'
;MDNGTGIMGAIVSTNTGVTSNTDANGFYSLPVPAGTYNLTAVNEPRYYVNSSNVVTAMVKTTILQDIELVRKPTGTITGFAGIR
;
A
#
# COMPACT_ATOMS: atom_id res chain seq x y z
N MET A 1 -16.30 2.34 4.03
CA MET A 1 -16.10 1.18 3.14
C MET A 1 -15.46 1.74 1.90
N ASP A 2 -14.16 1.58 1.80
CA ASP A 2 -13.31 2.30 0.87
C ASP A 2 -13.42 1.55 -0.47
N ASN A 3 -14.49 1.87 -1.19
CA ASN A 3 -14.97 1.18 -2.38
C ASN A 3 -14.01 1.37 -3.57
N GLY A 4 -12.96 0.55 -3.67
CA GLY A 4 -12.23 0.31 -4.92
C GLY A 4 -11.48 1.50 -5.53
N THR A 5 -11.26 2.58 -4.80
CA THR A 5 -10.37 3.67 -5.25
C THR A 5 -8.96 3.32 -4.82
N GLY A 6 -8.08 3.04 -5.77
CA GLY A 6 -6.70 2.73 -5.47
C GLY A 6 -6.03 3.79 -4.59
N ILE A 7 -5.13 3.35 -3.72
CA ILE A 7 -4.49 4.21 -2.73
C ILE A 7 -3.23 4.76 -3.37
N MET A 8 -3.19 6.05 -3.68
CA MET A 8 -1.99 6.70 -4.22
C MET A 8 -0.93 6.91 -3.15
N GLY A 9 0.34 6.66 -3.50
CA GLY A 9 1.49 6.92 -2.64
C GLY A 9 1.64 5.92 -1.49
N ALA A 10 1.02 4.76 -1.57
CA ALA A 10 1.38 3.63 -0.72
C ALA A 10 2.73 3.07 -1.19
N ILE A 11 3.61 2.77 -0.25
CA ILE A 11 4.89 2.13 -0.52
C ILE A 11 4.67 0.63 -0.44
N VAL A 12 4.95 -0.08 -1.54
CA VAL A 12 4.98 -1.54 -1.57
C VAL A 12 6.43 -2.00 -1.61
N SER A 13 6.80 -2.91 -0.73
CA SER A 13 8.16 -3.44 -0.59
C SER A 13 8.17 -4.96 -0.57
N THR A 14 9.23 -5.54 -1.13
CA THR A 14 9.56 -6.96 -1.02
C THR A 14 10.47 -7.21 0.20
N ASN A 15 10.51 -8.45 0.70
CA ASN A 15 11.48 -8.87 1.73
C ASN A 15 12.95 -8.81 1.27
N THR A 16 13.21 -8.58 -0.02
CA THR A 16 14.56 -8.41 -0.59
C THR A 16 14.93 -6.94 -0.79
N GLY A 17 14.07 -6.00 -0.40
CA GLY A 17 14.35 -4.55 -0.43
C GLY A 17 13.97 -3.83 -1.73
N VAL A 18 13.38 -4.51 -2.71
CA VAL A 18 12.81 -3.85 -3.90
C VAL A 18 11.52 -3.13 -3.49
N THR A 19 11.37 -1.87 -3.86
CA THR A 19 10.21 -1.04 -3.50
C THR A 19 9.62 -0.29 -4.70
N SER A 20 8.33 0.05 -4.61
CA SER A 20 7.60 0.84 -5.60
C SER A 20 6.47 1.60 -4.91
N ASN A 21 6.10 2.75 -5.45
CA ASN A 21 4.94 3.52 -4.97
C ASN A 21 3.74 3.24 -5.85
N THR A 22 2.56 3.16 -5.23
CA THR A 22 1.30 3.10 -5.97
C THR A 22 0.98 4.44 -6.65
N ASP A 23 0.46 4.37 -7.87
CA ASP A 23 0.04 5.53 -8.66
C ASP A 23 -1.33 6.10 -8.23
N ALA A 24 -1.85 7.07 -8.98
CA ALA A 24 -3.16 7.68 -8.72
C ALA A 24 -4.34 6.68 -8.77
N ASN A 25 -4.17 5.55 -9.45
CA ASN A 25 -5.15 4.46 -9.55
C ASN A 25 -4.86 3.34 -8.53
N GLY A 26 -3.86 3.50 -7.65
CA GLY A 26 -3.41 2.48 -6.70
C GLY A 26 -2.58 1.36 -7.31
N PHE A 27 -2.19 1.46 -8.58
CA PHE A 27 -1.40 0.44 -9.24
C PHE A 27 0.07 0.54 -8.83
N TYR A 28 0.71 -0.61 -8.59
CA TYR A 28 2.15 -0.72 -8.35
C TYR A 28 2.77 -1.78 -9.26
N SER A 29 4.06 -1.62 -9.56
CA SER A 29 4.83 -2.62 -10.30
C SER A 29 6.27 -2.65 -9.76
N LEU A 30 6.76 -3.86 -9.50
CA LEU A 30 8.07 -4.14 -8.90
C LEU A 30 8.83 -5.09 -9.85
N PRO A 31 9.93 -4.64 -10.48
CA PRO A 31 10.78 -5.53 -11.26
C PRO A 31 11.58 -6.43 -10.30
N VAL A 32 11.27 -7.72 -10.28
CA VAL A 32 11.95 -8.72 -9.44
C VAL A 32 12.43 -9.91 -10.29
N PRO A 33 13.57 -10.53 -9.96
CA PRO A 33 13.94 -11.82 -10.52
C PRO A 33 12.86 -12.90 -10.27
N ALA A 34 12.97 -14.02 -10.96
CA ALA A 34 12.15 -15.18 -10.62
C ALA A 34 12.52 -15.66 -9.21
N GLY A 35 11.50 -15.89 -8.39
CA GLY A 35 11.68 -16.12 -6.97
C GLY A 35 10.41 -15.92 -6.20
N THR A 36 10.53 -16.05 -4.88
CA THR A 36 9.42 -16.06 -3.96
C THR A 36 9.57 -14.89 -2.98
N TYR A 37 8.56 -14.02 -2.92
CA TYR A 37 8.64 -12.74 -2.22
C TYR A 37 7.48 -12.55 -1.24
N ASN A 38 7.77 -11.97 -0.09
CA ASN A 38 6.74 -11.43 0.80
C ASN A 38 6.59 -9.94 0.50
N LEU A 39 5.35 -9.49 0.35
CA LEU A 39 5.04 -8.08 0.07
C LEU A 39 4.56 -7.38 1.34
N THR A 40 5.02 -6.16 1.56
CA THR A 40 4.52 -5.26 2.61
C THR A 40 4.09 -3.95 1.99
N ALA A 41 2.87 -3.51 2.29
CA ALA A 41 2.34 -2.22 1.87
C ALA A 41 2.15 -1.30 3.07
N VAL A 42 2.55 -0.03 2.90
CA VAL A 42 2.50 1.01 3.94
C VAL A 42 1.96 2.31 3.35
N ASN A 43 0.99 2.93 4.01
CA ASN A 43 0.54 4.29 3.70
C ASN A 43 0.22 5.07 4.99
N GLU A 44 1.27 5.47 5.70
CA GLU A 44 1.14 6.23 6.93
C GLU A 44 0.91 7.73 6.68
N PRO A 45 0.27 8.45 7.62
CA PRO A 45 -0.32 7.94 8.86
C PRO A 45 -1.73 7.35 8.68
N ARG A 46 -2.26 7.31 7.45
CA ARG A 46 -3.69 7.10 7.17
C ARG A 46 -4.15 5.65 7.22
N TYR A 47 -3.29 4.68 6.92
CA TYR A 47 -3.63 3.26 6.85
C TYR A 47 -2.70 2.44 7.75
N TYR A 48 -3.19 1.31 8.26
CA TYR A 48 -2.36 0.31 8.94
C TYR A 48 -1.40 -0.34 7.93
N VAL A 49 -0.23 -0.77 8.42
CA VAL A 49 0.70 -1.60 7.64
C VAL A 49 0.02 -2.95 7.35
N ASN A 50 0.11 -3.43 6.12
CA ASN A 50 -0.36 -4.77 5.75
C ASN A 50 0.74 -5.55 5.03
N SER A 51 0.98 -6.78 5.48
CA SER A 51 1.88 -7.72 4.82
C SER A 51 1.06 -8.82 4.16
N SER A 52 1.20 -8.96 2.85
CA SER A 52 0.55 -10.01 2.06
C SER A 52 1.44 -11.24 1.93
N ASN A 53 0.80 -12.39 1.70
CA ASN A 53 1.46 -13.69 1.62
C ASN A 53 2.39 -13.82 0.41
N VAL A 54 3.17 -14.89 0.46
CA VAL A 54 4.19 -15.33 -0.48
C VAL A 54 3.72 -15.28 -1.96
N VAL A 55 4.35 -14.46 -2.79
CA VAL A 55 4.15 -14.39 -4.25
C VAL A 55 5.33 -15.05 -4.97
N THR A 56 5.05 -16.02 -5.85
CA THR A 56 6.08 -16.70 -6.65
C THR A 56 6.16 -16.13 -8.06
N ALA A 57 7.09 -15.22 -8.31
CA ALA A 57 7.37 -14.66 -9.63
C ALA A 57 8.09 -15.67 -10.53
N MET A 58 7.62 -15.86 -11.76
CA MET A 58 8.29 -16.65 -12.80
C MET A 58 9.00 -15.74 -13.81
N VAL A 59 9.97 -16.30 -14.54
CA VAL A 59 10.74 -15.54 -15.56
C VAL A 59 9.78 -14.93 -16.60
N LYS A 60 9.89 -13.62 -16.80
CA LYS A 60 9.14 -12.83 -17.80
C LYS A 60 7.61 -12.91 -17.66
N THR A 61 7.09 -13.27 -16.48
CA THR A 61 5.65 -13.25 -16.21
C THR A 61 5.27 -12.04 -15.37
N THR A 62 4.07 -11.51 -15.59
CA THR A 62 3.43 -10.53 -14.70
C THR A 62 2.44 -11.27 -13.81
N ILE A 63 2.59 -11.12 -12.49
CA ILE A 63 1.65 -11.65 -11.50
C ILE A 63 0.90 -10.48 -10.90
N LEU A 64 -0.43 -10.58 -10.91
CA LEU A 64 -1.30 -9.63 -10.24
C LEU A 64 -1.52 -10.11 -8.81
N GLN A 65 -1.03 -9.34 -7.85
CA GLN A 65 -1.27 -9.56 -6.43
C GLN A 65 -1.89 -8.31 -5.84
N ASP A 66 -3.13 -8.41 -5.39
CA ASP A 66 -3.79 -7.29 -4.70
C ASP A 66 -3.39 -7.27 -3.22
N ILE A 67 -3.30 -6.07 -2.64
CA ILE A 67 -3.04 -5.85 -1.21
C ILE A 67 -4.09 -4.85 -0.71
N GLU A 68 -4.95 -5.30 0.19
CA GLU A 68 -5.99 -4.46 0.78
C GLU A 68 -5.45 -3.74 2.03
N LEU A 69 -5.44 -2.40 2.04
CA LEU A 69 -5.03 -1.62 3.21
C LEU A 69 -6.25 -1.18 4.02
N VAL A 70 -6.15 -1.26 5.35
CA VAL A 70 -7.22 -0.84 6.27
C VAL A 70 -6.95 0.58 6.76
N ARG A 71 -7.90 1.49 6.56
CA ARG A 71 -7.79 2.89 7.01
C ARG A 71 -7.83 2.96 8.54
N LYS A 72 -6.94 3.76 9.14
CA LYS A 72 -6.98 4.06 10.58
C LYS A 72 -8.20 4.94 10.89
N PRO A 73 -8.84 4.79 12.07
CA PRO A 73 -9.92 5.68 12.49
C PRO A 73 -9.44 7.14 12.56
N THR A 74 -10.29 8.09 12.14
CA THR A 74 -10.01 9.53 12.23
C THR A 74 -10.97 10.23 13.19
N GLY A 75 -10.46 11.13 14.03
CA GLY A 75 -11.26 12.04 14.84
C GLY A 75 -11.49 13.41 14.17
N THR A 76 -12.33 14.25 14.76
CA THR A 76 -12.58 15.64 14.32
C THR A 76 -12.29 16.60 15.45
N ILE A 77 -11.53 17.67 15.17
CA ILE A 77 -11.29 18.78 16.10
C ILE A 77 -12.12 19.98 15.61
N THR A 78 -12.98 20.52 16.47
CA THR A 78 -13.79 21.73 16.21
C THR A 78 -13.69 22.69 17.39
N GLY A 79 -13.75 23.99 17.15
CA GLY A 79 -13.78 25.00 18.20
C GLY A 79 -14.05 26.41 17.65
N PHE A 80 -14.33 27.35 18.54
CA PHE A 80 -14.42 28.77 18.21
C PHE A 80 -13.09 29.44 18.55
N ALA A 81 -12.51 30.19 17.61
CA ALA A 81 -11.39 31.09 17.87
C ALA A 81 -11.95 32.49 18.13
N GLY A 82 -11.82 32.99 19.36
CA GLY A 82 -12.32 34.29 19.78
C GLY A 82 -11.36 35.02 20.71
N ILE A 83 -11.51 36.34 20.79
CA ILE A 83 -10.81 37.21 21.75
C ILE A 83 -11.73 37.52 22.93
N ARG A 84 -11.13 37.77 24.10
CA ARG A 84 -11.83 38.02 25.37
C ARG A 84 -11.82 39.50 25.73
#